data_AF-A0A7U9QZ22-F1
#
_entry.id   AF-A0A7U9QZ22-F1
#
_cell.length_a   1.000
_cell.length_b   1.000
_cell.length_c   1.000
_cell.angle_alpha   90.00
_cell.angle_beta   90.00
_cell.angle_gamma   90.00
#
_symmetry.space_group_name_H-M   'P 1'
#
loop_
_entity.id
_entity.type
_entity.pdbx_description
1 polymer ?
#
loop_
_entity_poly.entity_id
_entity_poly.type
_entity_poly.pdbx_seq_one_letter_code
_entity_poly.pdbx_strand_id
1 'polypeptide(L)'
;MKKIFKMPTHVKITGRTSSITNAFVNGIIPVIEPTDEEIEDVLQTLGMDKEHITCVYCGNSYTEWDHFRPLVKNKMPTGYISEIHNLVPSCGKCNQSKGNMNWKTWMLGTAPLSPHSRQIPDIEYRIAKLEEFERHYTPVQLDFEKIVGTEIWKQHWENCRKLHSLMQESQKHSDTIKKLINVSINN
;
A
#
# COMPACT_ATOMS: atom_id res chain seq x y z
N MET A 1 -19.34 -18.21 -25.99
CA MET A 1 -19.97 -16.96 -25.51
C MET A 1 -19.66 -16.61 -24.06
N LYS A 2 -19.88 -17.46 -23.05
CA LYS A 2 -19.52 -17.13 -21.64
C LYS A 2 -18.01 -16.88 -21.40
N LYS A 3 -17.12 -17.33 -22.29
CA LYS A 3 -15.67 -17.02 -22.24
C LYS A 3 -15.32 -15.60 -22.72
N ILE A 4 -16.19 -14.97 -23.52
CA ILE A 4 -16.02 -13.60 -24.05
C ILE A 4 -16.95 -12.59 -23.36
N PHE A 5 -17.73 -13.04 -22.38
CA PHE A 5 -18.73 -12.24 -21.66
C PHE A 5 -18.57 -12.44 -20.16
N LYS A 6 -18.45 -11.35 -19.41
CA LYS A 6 -18.28 -11.38 -17.95
C LYS A 6 -19.35 -10.51 -17.31
N MET A 7 -20.11 -11.06 -16.36
CA MET A 7 -21.02 -10.25 -15.58
C MET A 7 -20.28 -9.24 -14.71
N PRO A 8 -20.83 -8.03 -14.53
CA PRO A 8 -20.35 -7.11 -13.51
C PRO A 8 -20.34 -7.81 -12.15
N THR A 9 -19.26 -7.60 -11.40
CA THR A 9 -19.17 -8.08 -10.03
C THR A 9 -19.79 -7.03 -9.13
N HIS A 10 -20.79 -7.41 -8.32
CA HIS A 10 -21.37 -6.50 -7.36
C HIS A 10 -20.35 -6.08 -6.31
N VAL A 11 -20.29 -4.78 -6.02
CA VAL A 11 -19.45 -4.24 -4.96
C VAL A 11 -20.17 -4.42 -3.62
N LYS A 12 -19.43 -4.84 -2.59
CA LYS A 12 -19.91 -4.88 -1.20
C LYS A 12 -19.45 -3.62 -0.46
N ILE A 13 -20.29 -3.05 0.38
CA ILE A 13 -19.94 -1.95 1.29
C ILE A 13 -18.78 -2.38 2.18
N THR A 14 -18.88 -3.56 2.78
CA THR A 14 -17.79 -4.16 3.61
C THR A 14 -16.56 -4.56 2.79
N GLY A 15 -16.64 -4.57 1.46
CA GLY A 15 -15.47 -4.70 0.58
C GLY A 15 -14.55 -3.48 0.62
N ARG A 16 -14.99 -2.36 1.21
CA ARG A 16 -14.20 -1.12 1.36
C ARG A 16 -13.59 -0.94 2.75
N THR A 17 -13.79 -1.88 3.68
CA THR A 17 -13.28 -1.79 5.06
C THR A 17 -11.77 -1.53 5.09
N SER A 18 -10.99 -2.24 4.29
CA SER A 18 -9.53 -2.02 4.22
C SER A 18 -9.17 -0.64 3.69
N SER A 19 -9.90 -0.11 2.71
CA SER A 19 -9.69 1.24 2.18
C SER A 19 -10.00 2.32 3.22
N ILE A 20 -11.06 2.11 4.01
CA ILE A 20 -11.41 3.00 5.12
C ILE A 20 -10.35 2.96 6.22
N THR A 21 -9.92 1.76 6.65
CA THR A 21 -8.81 1.63 7.61
C THR A 21 -7.56 2.33 7.10
N ASN A 22 -7.24 2.15 5.81
CA ASN A 22 -6.08 2.79 5.19
C ASN A 22 -6.19 4.32 5.23
N ALA A 23 -7.37 4.90 5.04
CA ALA A 23 -7.59 6.34 5.16
C ALA A 23 -7.39 6.85 6.61
N PHE A 24 -7.82 6.08 7.62
CA PHE A 24 -7.57 6.40 9.03
C PHE A 24 -6.09 6.40 9.39
N VAL A 25 -5.29 5.54 8.76
CA VAL A 25 -3.85 5.56 8.92
C VAL A 25 -3.26 6.75 8.16
N ASN A 26 -3.44 6.81 6.85
CA ASN A 26 -2.77 7.81 6.02
C ASN A 26 -3.16 9.24 6.41
N GLY A 27 -4.38 9.47 6.90
CA GLY A 27 -4.83 10.80 7.34
C GLY A 27 -4.07 11.37 8.55
N ILE A 28 -3.29 10.56 9.27
CA ILE A 28 -2.46 11.01 10.40
C ILE A 28 -0.96 10.88 10.13
N ILE A 29 -0.55 10.36 8.96
CA ILE A 29 0.87 10.18 8.63
C ILE A 29 1.48 11.53 8.21
N PRO A 30 2.53 12.02 8.89
CA PRO A 30 3.28 13.18 8.43
C PRO A 30 3.87 12.94 7.04
N VAL A 31 3.92 14.01 6.25
CA VAL A 31 4.61 14.05 4.96
C VAL A 31 5.74 15.05 5.09
N ILE A 32 6.96 14.59 4.85
CA ILE A 32 8.16 15.42 4.79
C ILE A 32 8.61 15.43 3.33
N GLU A 33 8.52 16.61 2.72
CA GLU A 33 9.01 16.82 1.35
C GLU A 33 10.54 16.79 1.34
N PRO A 34 11.17 16.04 0.43
CA PRO A 34 12.61 16.02 0.31
C PRO A 34 13.17 17.26 -0.38
N THR A 35 14.44 17.50 -0.11
CA THR A 35 15.30 18.39 -0.89
C THR A 35 15.76 17.72 -2.20
N ASP A 36 16.18 18.51 -3.18
CA ASP A 36 16.73 18.00 -4.44
C ASP A 36 17.98 17.14 -4.19
N GLU A 37 18.81 17.52 -3.20
CA GLU A 37 20.00 16.77 -2.80
C GLU A 37 19.66 15.39 -2.23
N GLU A 38 18.61 15.28 -1.40
CA GLU A 38 18.16 13.98 -0.86
C GLU A 38 17.59 13.07 -1.95
N ILE A 39 16.87 13.64 -2.92
CA ILE A 39 16.36 12.88 -4.07
C ILE A 39 17.53 12.31 -4.87
N GLU A 40 18.51 13.15 -5.20
CA GLU A 40 19.68 12.75 -5.97
C GLU A 40 20.50 11.67 -5.25
N ASP A 41 20.74 11.82 -3.94
CA ASP A 41 21.46 10.84 -3.12
C ASP A 41 20.74 9.47 -3.11
N VAL A 42 19.42 9.48 -2.94
CA VAL A 42 18.60 8.26 -2.99
C VAL A 42 18.64 7.62 -4.37
N LEU A 43 18.51 8.40 -5.45
CA LEU A 43 18.58 7.87 -6.81
C LEU A 43 19.95 7.24 -7.09
N GLN A 44 21.04 7.92 -6.72
CA GLN A 44 22.40 7.40 -6.87
C GLN A 44 22.60 6.10 -6.06
N THR A 45 22.10 6.05 -4.84
CA THR A 45 22.13 4.84 -3.99
C THR A 45 21.40 3.68 -4.66
N LEU A 46 20.25 3.96 -5.30
CA LEU A 46 19.46 2.98 -6.05
C LEU A 46 20.05 2.66 -7.43
N GLY A 47 21.18 3.26 -7.80
CA GLY A 47 21.87 3.04 -9.07
C GLY A 47 21.14 3.67 -10.25
N MET A 48 20.53 4.84 -10.03
CA MET A 48 19.80 5.65 -11.00
C MET A 48 20.35 7.07 -11.02
N ASP A 49 19.93 7.85 -12.02
CA ASP A 49 20.12 9.29 -12.10
C ASP A 49 18.79 9.96 -12.48
N LYS A 50 18.74 11.29 -12.42
CA LYS A 50 17.53 12.07 -12.72
C LYS A 50 17.04 11.91 -14.17
N GLU A 51 17.90 11.53 -15.10
CA GLU A 51 17.54 11.24 -16.49
C GLU A 51 17.00 9.81 -16.69
N HIS A 52 17.34 8.87 -15.80
CA HIS A 52 17.08 7.44 -15.94
C HIS A 52 16.47 6.82 -14.67
N ILE A 53 15.32 7.34 -14.25
CA ILE A 53 14.56 6.77 -13.13
C ILE A 53 13.70 5.59 -13.61
N THR A 54 13.83 4.45 -12.96
CA THR A 54 13.02 3.26 -13.23
C THR A 54 12.40 2.69 -11.96
N CYS A 55 11.44 1.78 -12.11
CA CYS A 55 10.92 1.00 -10.99
C CYS A 55 12.04 0.16 -10.39
N VAL A 56 12.39 0.40 -9.12
CA VAL A 56 13.47 -0.31 -8.42
C VAL A 56 13.31 -1.83 -8.50
N TYR A 57 12.07 -2.32 -8.50
CA TYR A 57 11.78 -3.75 -8.44
C TYR A 57 11.89 -4.47 -9.79
N CYS A 58 11.58 -3.81 -10.92
CA CYS A 58 11.45 -4.51 -12.20
C CYS A 58 12.01 -3.79 -13.43
N GLY A 59 12.54 -2.58 -13.29
CA GLY A 59 13.20 -1.84 -14.36
C GLY A 59 12.29 -1.15 -15.37
N ASN A 60 10.98 -1.41 -15.34
CA ASN A 60 10.02 -0.64 -16.13
C ASN A 60 9.98 0.82 -15.65
N SER A 61 9.40 1.71 -16.46
CA SER A 61 9.11 3.10 -16.03
C SER A 61 8.38 3.13 -14.69
N TYR A 62 8.85 4.00 -13.80
CA TYR A 62 8.15 4.27 -12.55
C TYR A 62 6.88 5.08 -12.83
N THR A 63 5.89 4.97 -11.96
CA THR A 63 4.64 5.73 -12.01
C THR A 63 4.33 6.43 -10.70
N GLU A 64 5.06 6.08 -9.65
CA GLU A 64 4.85 6.56 -8.28
C GLU A 64 6.11 6.31 -7.44
N TRP A 65 6.12 6.88 -6.23
CA TRP A 65 7.06 6.52 -5.18
C TRP A 65 6.32 5.67 -4.14
N ASP A 66 6.80 4.46 -3.93
CA ASP A 66 6.20 3.45 -3.06
C ASP A 66 6.87 3.44 -1.70
N HIS A 67 6.08 3.24 -0.64
CA HIS A 67 6.59 3.07 0.71
C HIS A 67 7.37 1.75 0.82
N PHE A 68 8.69 1.87 0.95
CA PHE A 68 9.61 0.76 1.06
C PHE A 68 9.31 -0.11 2.28
N ARG A 69 9.06 0.53 3.42
CA ARG A 69 8.50 -0.08 4.64
C ARG A 69 7.03 0.33 4.76
N PRO A 70 6.10 -0.62 4.96
CA PRO A 70 4.67 -0.34 4.88
C PRO A 70 4.20 0.59 6.00
N LEU A 71 3.32 1.53 5.67
CA LEU A 71 2.65 2.39 6.67
C LEU A 71 1.61 1.63 7.51
N VAL A 72 1.01 0.57 6.95
CA VAL A 72 -0.07 -0.19 7.60
C VAL A 72 0.32 -1.67 7.76
N LYS A 73 0.26 -2.17 9.00
CA LYS A 73 0.41 -3.60 9.30
C LYS A 73 -0.61 -4.00 10.36
N ASN A 74 -1.27 -5.15 10.17
CA ASN A 74 -2.30 -5.63 11.09
C ASN A 74 -3.40 -4.59 11.39
N LYS A 75 -3.79 -3.79 10.38
CA LYS A 75 -4.79 -2.71 10.47
C LYS A 75 -4.41 -1.53 11.36
N MET A 76 -3.14 -1.43 11.76
CA MET A 76 -2.60 -0.35 12.57
C MET A 76 -1.42 0.32 11.84
N PRO A 77 -1.11 1.59 12.15
CA PRO A 77 0.08 2.24 11.62
C PRO A 77 1.33 1.60 12.20
N THR A 78 2.39 1.54 11.40
CA THR A 78 3.69 0.96 11.79
C THR A 78 4.61 1.94 12.52
N GLY A 79 4.25 3.22 12.53
CA GLY A 79 5.09 4.32 13.04
C GLY A 79 5.91 5.01 11.95
N TYR A 80 6.13 4.36 10.80
CA TYR A 80 6.81 5.00 9.67
C TYR A 80 5.98 6.14 9.10
N ILE A 81 6.67 7.14 8.55
CA ILE A 81 6.07 8.30 7.91
C ILE A 81 6.33 8.33 6.40
N SER A 82 5.76 9.32 5.71
CA SER A 82 6.05 9.59 4.31
C SER A 82 7.23 10.55 4.23
N GLU A 83 8.41 10.01 3.94
CA GLU A 83 9.65 10.74 3.71
C GLU A 83 10.51 9.97 2.69
N ILE A 84 11.51 10.64 2.11
CA ILE A 84 12.35 10.08 1.05
C ILE A 84 13.11 8.80 1.45
N HIS A 85 13.56 8.69 2.70
CA HIS A 85 14.22 7.50 3.25
C HIS A 85 13.32 6.26 3.40
N ASN A 86 12.01 6.43 3.20
CA ASN A 86 11.04 5.34 3.14
C ASN A 86 10.34 5.26 1.77
N LEU A 87 10.81 5.98 0.75
CA LEU A 87 10.20 6.02 -0.57
C LEU A 87 11.18 5.54 -1.63
N VAL A 88 10.68 4.70 -2.55
CA VAL A 88 11.45 4.21 -3.70
C VAL A 88 10.63 4.31 -4.98
N PRO A 89 11.23 4.64 -6.15
CA PRO A 89 10.49 4.71 -7.40
C PRO A 89 9.96 3.33 -7.79
N SER A 90 8.66 3.24 -8.06
CA SER A 90 7.97 1.98 -8.35
C SER A 90 6.96 2.14 -9.47
N CYS A 91 6.58 1.03 -10.10
CA CYS A 91 5.46 0.99 -11.03
C CYS A 91 4.22 0.44 -10.33
N GLY A 92 3.03 0.88 -10.76
CA GLY A 92 1.75 0.47 -10.15
C GLY A 92 1.55 -1.04 -9.99
N LYS A 93 2.08 -1.84 -10.92
CA LYS A 93 1.99 -3.31 -10.84
C LYS A 93 2.82 -3.88 -9.70
N CYS A 94 4.04 -3.37 -9.51
CA CYS A 94 4.94 -3.83 -8.45
C CYS A 94 4.45 -3.34 -7.08
N ASN A 95 4.10 -2.05 -6.96
CA ASN A 95 3.54 -1.50 -5.72
C ASN A 95 2.30 -2.28 -5.27
N GLN A 96 1.31 -2.42 -6.16
CA GLN A 96 0.08 -3.15 -5.85
C GLN A 96 0.34 -4.62 -5.50
N SER A 97 1.27 -5.28 -6.20
CA SER A 97 1.59 -6.68 -5.92
C SER A 97 2.35 -6.87 -4.61
N LYS A 98 3.25 -5.96 -4.23
CA LYS A 98 3.95 -6.00 -2.94
C LYS A 98 2.97 -5.79 -1.80
N GLY A 99 2.11 -4.78 -1.94
CA GLY A 99 1.25 -4.32 -0.85
C GLY A 99 2.07 -4.02 0.40
N ASN A 100 1.71 -4.66 1.52
CA ASN A 100 2.38 -4.49 2.81
C ASN A 100 3.40 -5.59 3.16
N MET A 101 3.76 -6.44 2.20
CA MET A 101 4.79 -7.46 2.41
C MET A 101 6.17 -6.81 2.54
N ASN A 102 7.09 -7.51 3.23
CA ASN A 102 8.50 -7.15 3.16
C ASN A 102 8.97 -7.23 1.69
N TRP A 103 9.70 -6.21 1.24
CA TRP A 103 10.12 -6.04 -0.14
C TRP A 103 10.89 -7.27 -0.66
N LYS A 104 11.85 -7.79 0.11
CA LYS A 104 12.72 -8.90 -0.31
C LYS A 104 11.97 -10.22 -0.35
N THR A 105 11.16 -10.49 0.69
CA THR A 105 10.29 -11.67 0.72
C THR A 105 9.31 -11.67 -0.45
N TRP A 106 8.72 -10.52 -0.80
CA TRP A 106 7.84 -10.41 -1.94
C TRP A 106 8.59 -10.56 -3.27
N MET A 107 9.74 -9.89 -3.43
CA MET A 107 10.52 -9.92 -4.67
C MET A 107 10.92 -11.34 -5.07
N LEU A 108 11.36 -12.13 -4.09
CA LEU A 108 11.77 -13.53 -4.23
C LEU A 108 10.60 -14.52 -4.15
N GLY A 109 9.39 -14.04 -3.90
CA GLY A 109 8.20 -14.87 -3.70
C GLY A 109 7.53 -15.31 -5.00
N THR A 110 6.44 -16.06 -4.85
CA THR A 110 5.67 -16.68 -5.94
C THR A 110 4.44 -15.87 -6.38
N ALA A 111 4.30 -14.62 -5.90
CA ALA A 111 3.21 -13.75 -6.34
C ALA A 111 3.33 -13.53 -7.87
N PRO A 112 2.25 -13.65 -8.67
CA PRO A 112 2.36 -13.61 -10.14
C PRO A 112 3.03 -12.36 -10.72
N LEU A 113 3.01 -11.25 -9.98
CA LEU A 113 3.63 -9.98 -10.38
C LEU A 113 4.94 -9.68 -9.64
N SER A 114 5.45 -10.59 -8.80
CA SER A 114 6.78 -10.46 -8.21
C SER A 114 7.87 -10.50 -9.29
N PRO A 115 8.99 -9.79 -9.08
CA PRO A 115 10.16 -9.89 -9.94
C PRO A 115 10.63 -11.32 -10.21
N HIS A 116 10.68 -12.19 -9.19
CA HIS A 116 11.08 -13.59 -9.38
C HIS A 116 10.12 -14.34 -10.32
N SER A 117 8.80 -14.24 -10.08
CA SER A 117 7.80 -14.94 -10.90
C SER A 117 7.74 -14.40 -12.34
N ARG A 118 8.11 -13.13 -12.54
CA ARG A 118 8.23 -12.48 -13.85
C ARG A 118 9.59 -12.68 -14.52
N GLN A 119 10.53 -13.39 -13.88
CA GLN A 119 11.89 -13.65 -14.40
C GLN A 119 12.62 -12.37 -14.79
N ILE A 120 12.59 -11.36 -13.91
CA ILE A 120 13.34 -10.12 -14.11
C ILE A 120 14.84 -10.45 -14.13
N PRO A 121 15.57 -10.18 -15.24
CA PRO A 121 16.90 -10.73 -15.47
C PRO A 121 17.99 -10.14 -14.56
N ASP A 122 17.78 -8.95 -14.02
CA ASP A 122 18.70 -8.21 -13.16
C ASP A 122 18.22 -8.16 -11.69
N ILE A 123 17.42 -9.15 -11.26
CA ILE A 123 16.82 -9.17 -9.92
C ILE A 123 17.88 -9.14 -8.81
N GLU A 124 19.02 -9.81 -8.96
CA GLU A 124 20.11 -9.81 -7.98
C GLU A 124 20.73 -8.43 -7.83
N TYR A 125 20.96 -7.72 -8.94
CA TYR A 125 21.46 -6.34 -8.92
C TYR A 125 20.48 -5.41 -8.19
N ARG A 126 19.19 -5.53 -8.50
CA ARG A 126 18.13 -4.73 -7.85
C ARG A 126 18.03 -5.00 -6.36
N ILE A 127 18.13 -6.26 -5.95
CA ILE A 127 18.17 -6.64 -4.54
C ILE A 127 19.38 -6.00 -3.86
N ALA A 128 20.57 -6.07 -4.47
CA ALA A 128 21.77 -5.46 -3.90
C ALA A 128 21.61 -3.94 -3.69
N LYS A 129 20.98 -3.24 -4.64
CA LYS A 129 20.68 -1.81 -4.54
C LYS A 129 19.65 -1.47 -3.46
N LEU A 130 18.61 -2.30 -3.30
CA LEU A 130 17.64 -2.14 -2.23
C LEU A 130 18.21 -2.47 -0.85
N GLU A 131 19.14 -3.43 -0.74
CA GLU A 131 19.89 -3.68 0.49
C GLU A 131 20.85 -2.53 0.83
N GLU A 132 21.45 -1.91 -0.19
CA GLU A 132 22.26 -0.70 -0.02
C GLU A 132 21.42 0.44 0.53
N PHE A 133 20.27 0.72 -0.09
CA PHE A 133 19.28 1.69 0.39
C PHE A 133 18.84 1.38 1.83
N GLU A 134 18.47 0.14 2.14
CA GLU A 134 18.01 -0.26 3.47
C GLU A 134 19.07 -0.11 4.56
N ARG A 135 20.35 -0.28 4.22
CA ARG A 135 21.49 -0.06 5.14
C ARG A 135 21.84 1.42 5.29
N HIS A 136 21.77 2.18 4.19
CA HIS A 136 22.20 3.58 4.17
C HIS A 136 21.20 4.49 4.89
N TYR A 137 19.90 4.23 4.72
CA TYR A 137 18.85 5.10 5.22
C TYR A 137 18.04 4.48 6.36
N THR A 138 17.93 5.23 7.45
CA THR A 138 17.04 4.93 8.57
C THR A 138 15.87 5.92 8.55
N PRO A 139 14.66 5.50 8.11
CA PRO A 139 13.52 6.40 8.13
C PRO A 139 13.05 6.66 9.55
N VAL A 140 12.45 7.82 9.76
CA VAL A 140 11.76 8.22 10.97
C VAL A 140 10.64 7.22 11.28
N GLN A 141 10.64 6.77 12.53
CA GLN A 141 9.60 5.94 13.09
C GLN A 141 9.10 6.58 14.39
N LEU A 142 7.81 6.89 14.43
CA LEU A 142 7.18 7.60 15.52
C LEU A 142 6.32 6.66 16.38
N ASP A 143 6.31 6.93 17.68
CA ASP A 143 5.27 6.43 18.58
C ASP A 143 4.12 7.43 18.59
N PHE A 144 3.18 7.27 17.65
CA PHE A 144 2.06 8.19 17.48
C PHE A 144 1.21 8.33 18.74
N GLU A 145 0.95 7.23 19.48
CA GLU A 145 0.16 7.27 20.71
C GLU A 145 0.87 8.09 21.78
N LYS A 146 2.18 7.90 21.95
CA LYS A 146 2.95 8.69 22.92
C LYS A 146 2.96 10.19 22.57
N ILE A 147 2.96 10.55 21.29
CA ILE A 147 2.95 11.94 20.82
C ILE A 147 1.61 12.62 21.09
N VAL A 148 0.49 11.98 20.71
CA VAL A 148 -0.84 12.60 20.81
C VAL A 148 -1.54 12.34 22.15
N GLY A 149 -1.01 11.40 22.94
CA GLY A 149 -1.61 10.92 24.17
C GLY A 149 -2.69 9.85 23.95
N THR A 150 -2.79 8.95 24.93
CA THR A 150 -3.68 7.77 24.89
C THR A 150 -5.16 8.12 24.64
N GLU A 151 -5.66 9.25 25.14
CA GLU A 151 -7.08 9.60 24.96
C GLU A 151 -7.42 9.93 23.50
N ILE A 152 -6.63 10.83 22.88
CA ILE A 152 -6.80 11.19 21.46
C ILE A 152 -6.60 9.96 20.57
N TRP A 153 -5.58 9.15 20.89
CA TRP A 153 -5.30 7.93 20.16
C TRP A 153 -6.45 6.92 20.22
N LYS A 154 -6.97 6.64 21.41
CA LYS A 154 -8.12 5.75 21.59
C LYS A 154 -9.36 6.27 20.87
N GLN A 155 -9.63 7.57 20.95
CA GLN A 155 -10.77 8.17 20.26
C GLN A 155 -10.69 8.03 18.74
N HIS A 156 -9.49 8.17 18.16
CA HIS A 156 -9.26 7.98 16.71
C HIS A 156 -9.63 6.56 16.26
N TRP A 157 -9.15 5.54 16.98
CA TRP A 157 -9.42 4.14 16.64
C TRP A 157 -10.84 3.70 16.97
N GLU A 158 -11.44 4.29 18.00
CA GLU A 158 -12.86 4.10 18.30
C GLU A 158 -13.76 4.66 17.18
N ASN A 159 -13.39 5.80 16.59
CA ASN A 159 -14.10 6.33 15.41
C ASN A 159 -14.01 5.37 14.22
N CYS A 160 -12.82 4.81 13.96
CA CYS A 160 -12.62 3.80 12.92
C CYS A 160 -13.50 2.56 13.16
N ARG A 161 -13.54 2.08 14.40
CA ARG A 161 -14.36 0.93 14.81
C ARG A 161 -15.85 1.19 14.63
N LYS A 162 -16.36 2.35 15.06
CA LYS A 162 -17.77 2.75 14.87
C LYS A 162 -18.15 2.79 13.39
N LEU A 163 -17.27 3.34 12.54
CA LEU A 163 -17.51 3.38 11.10
C LEU A 163 -17.57 1.96 10.50
N HIS A 164 -16.68 1.05 10.91
CA HIS A 164 -16.76 -0.35 10.47
C HIS A 164 -18.06 -1.03 10.90
N SER A 165 -18.55 -0.78 12.12
CA SER A 165 -19.86 -1.29 12.57
C SER A 165 -21.00 -0.79 11.68
N LEU A 166 -21.02 0.51 11.38
CA LEU A 166 -22.03 1.10 10.50
C LEU A 166 -21.98 0.53 9.08
N MET A 167 -20.78 0.27 8.55
CA MET A 167 -20.62 -0.39 7.25
C MET A 167 -21.21 -1.82 7.23
N GLN A 168 -21.07 -2.56 8.32
CA GLN A 168 -21.67 -3.90 8.44
C GLN A 168 -23.19 -3.84 8.49
N GLU A 169 -23.76 -2.91 9.26
CA GLU A 169 -25.20 -2.68 9.31
C GLU A 169 -25.75 -2.29 7.94
N SER A 170 -25.07 -1.37 7.26
CA SER A 170 -25.41 -0.92 5.91
C SER A 170 -25.37 -2.09 4.90
N GLN A 171 -24.38 -2.98 5.01
CA GLN A 171 -24.30 -4.17 4.16
C GLN A 171 -25.49 -5.12 4.39
N LYS A 172 -25.85 -5.39 5.65
CA LYS A 172 -27.02 -6.24 5.98
C LYS A 172 -28.29 -5.64 5.40
N HIS A 173 -28.47 -4.33 5.52
CA HIS A 173 -29.63 -3.65 4.95
C HIS A 173 -29.65 -3.73 3.42
N SER A 174 -28.51 -3.48 2.77
CA SER A 174 -28.35 -3.62 1.31
C SER A 174 -28.63 -5.05 0.83
N ASP A 175 -28.22 -6.07 1.58
CA ASP A 175 -28.48 -7.48 1.23
C ASP A 175 -29.97 -7.81 1.33
N THR A 176 -30.67 -7.28 2.34
CA THR A 176 -32.13 -7.39 2.47
C THR A 176 -32.85 -6.74 1.28
N ILE A 177 -32.49 -5.51 0.90
CA ILE A 177 -33.04 -4.82 -0.28
C ILE A 177 -32.80 -5.66 -1.54
N LYS A 178 -31.57 -6.14 -1.74
CA LYS A 178 -31.21 -6.97 -2.89
C LYS A 178 -32.05 -8.24 -2.96
N LYS A 179 -32.30 -8.90 -1.83
CA LYS A 179 -33.14 -10.09 -1.77
C LYS A 179 -34.57 -9.79 -2.20
N LEU A 180 -35.16 -8.69 -1.72
CA LEU A 180 -36.52 -8.29 -2.07
C LEU A 180 -36.66 -7.97 -3.57
N ILE A 181 -35.71 -7.22 -4.14
CA ILE A 181 -35.69 -6.90 -5.58
C ILE A 181 -35.53 -8.19 -6.41
N ASN A 182 -34.68 -9.12 -5.99
CA ASN A 182 -34.52 -10.38 -6.72
C ASN A 182 -35.79 -11.22 -6.69
N VAL A 183 -36.56 -11.21 -5.60
CA VAL A 183 -37.86 -11.91 -5.55
C VAL A 183 -38.85 -11.27 -6.54
N SER A 184 -38.88 -9.94 -6.67
CA SER A 184 -39.80 -9.27 -7.60
C SER A 184 -39.47 -9.46 -9.08
N ILE A 185 -38.24 -9.86 -9.42
CA ILE A 185 -37.82 -10.11 -10.81
C ILE A 185 -38.08 -11.58 -11.20
N ASN A 186 -38.08 -12.50 -10.24
CA ASN A 186 -38.25 -13.93 -10.48
C ASN A 186 -39.69 -14.43 -10.25
N ASN A 187 -40.61 -13.54 -9.86
CA ASN A 187 -42.05 -13.74 -9.86
C ASN A 187 -42.66 -13.05 -11.08
#